data_AF-A0AAU1LMS8-F1
#
_entry.id   AF-A0AAU1LMS8-F1
#
_cell.length_a   1.000
_cell.length_b   1.000
_cell.length_c   1.000
_cell.angle_alpha   90.00
_cell.angle_beta   90.00
_cell.angle_gamma   90.00
#
_symmetry.space_group_name_H-M   'P 1'
#
loop_
_entity.id
_entity.type
_entity.pdbx_description
1 polymer ?
#
loop_
_entity_poly.entity_id
_entity_poly.type
_entity_poly.pdbx_seq_one_letter_code
_entity_poly.pdbx_strand_id
1 'polypeptide(L)'
;MRIGELSRRSGVPVPTIKYYVREGVLPAGTLTSPNQARYDDGHERRLRLIRALLDVGGLSLSAIAEVLEAVDDPGQPVHKVLGVAAGRIIPEESGKPEESGETDEAEDVEAAEGAGPESADAREEVAALLARRGWYVDADNAAARSLAGVLAALHRVGHGAFVELLDVYADAAEPVARADLDYVRRRVAREDLVESVVVGTVLGEAMFGALRRLAHVDASARAYGDPEEAGRWAGA
;
A
#
# COMPACT_ATOMS: atom_id res chain seq x y z
N MET A 1 -5.14 24.57 -18.13
CA MET A 1 -6.09 23.82 -18.97
C MET A 1 -7.53 23.99 -18.48
N ARG A 2 -8.53 23.85 -19.36
CA ARG A 2 -9.96 23.75 -18.98
C ARG A 2 -10.32 22.30 -18.59
N ILE A 3 -11.43 22.08 -17.88
CA ILE A 3 -11.83 20.74 -17.41
C ILE A 3 -11.95 19.69 -18.52
N GLY A 4 -12.45 20.06 -19.71
CA GLY A 4 -12.54 19.13 -20.84
C GLY A 4 -11.19 18.77 -21.44
N GLU A 5 -10.20 19.66 -21.33
CA GLU A 5 -8.82 19.38 -21.74
C GLU A 5 -8.11 18.51 -20.69
N LEU A 6 -8.30 18.81 -19.40
CA LEU A 6 -7.83 17.98 -18.29
C LEU A 6 -8.33 16.53 -18.43
N SER A 7 -9.63 16.35 -18.69
CA SER A 7 -10.25 15.05 -18.91
C SER A 7 -9.59 14.26 -20.05
N ARG A 8 -9.31 14.89 -21.18
CA ARG A 8 -8.63 14.22 -22.30
C ARG A 8 -7.18 13.85 -21.98
N ARG A 9 -6.45 14.73 -21.28
CA ARG A 9 -5.03 14.51 -20.95
C ARG A 9 -4.83 13.47 -19.84
N SER A 10 -5.72 13.44 -18.85
CA SER A 10 -5.68 12.46 -17.75
C SER A 10 -6.35 11.14 -18.11
N GLY A 11 -7.29 11.14 -19.05
CA GLY A 11 -8.15 10.00 -19.35
C GLY A 11 -9.29 9.81 -18.35
N VAL A 12 -9.49 10.75 -17.42
CA VAL A 12 -10.55 10.70 -16.40
C VAL A 12 -11.79 11.46 -16.88
N PRO A 13 -12.99 10.86 -16.90
CA PRO A 13 -14.21 11.54 -17.35
C PRO A 13 -14.51 12.81 -16.53
N VAL A 14 -15.03 13.85 -17.17
CA VAL A 14 -15.42 15.11 -16.49
C VAL A 14 -16.32 14.90 -15.26
N PRO A 15 -17.35 14.01 -15.29
CA PRO A 15 -18.15 13.72 -14.10
C PRO A 15 -17.32 13.18 -12.93
N THR A 16 -16.36 12.30 -13.22
CA THR A 16 -15.44 11.72 -12.23
C THR A 16 -14.47 12.77 -11.69
N ILE A 17 -13.94 13.66 -12.53
CA ILE A 17 -13.11 14.78 -12.05
C ILE A 17 -13.91 15.66 -11.09
N LYS A 18 -15.16 16.00 -11.42
CA LYS A 18 -16.03 16.76 -10.52
C LYS A 18 -16.32 16.02 -9.22
N TYR A 19 -16.51 14.71 -9.29
CA TYR A 19 -16.67 13.88 -8.11
C TYR A 19 -15.42 13.94 -7.21
N TYR A 20 -14.23 13.73 -7.75
CA TYR A 20 -12.97 13.85 -6.99
C TYR A 20 -12.75 15.21 -6.35
N VAL A 21 -13.17 16.30 -7.00
CA VAL A 21 -13.14 17.63 -6.38
C VAL A 21 -14.09 17.75 -5.19
N ARG A 22 -15.29 17.13 -5.27
CA ARG A 22 -16.26 17.13 -4.17
C ARG A 22 -15.80 16.27 -2.99
N GLU A 23 -15.17 15.13 -3.27
CA GLU A 23 -14.62 14.25 -2.24
C GLU A 23 -13.29 14.75 -1.65
N GLY A 24 -12.78 15.90 -2.10
CA GLY A 24 -11.54 16.50 -1.59
C GLY A 24 -10.24 15.84 -2.09
N VAL A 25 -10.31 14.71 -2.78
CA VAL A 25 -9.11 13.99 -3.28
C VAL A 25 -8.41 14.73 -4.42
N LEU A 26 -9.07 15.68 -5.09
CA LEU A 26 -8.46 16.57 -6.09
C LEU A 26 -8.74 18.04 -5.71
N PRO A 27 -7.70 18.90 -5.63
CA PRO A 27 -7.91 20.32 -5.40
C PRO A 27 -8.86 20.95 -6.43
N ALA A 28 -9.64 21.94 -5.99
CA ALA A 28 -10.49 22.70 -6.88
C ALA A 28 -9.65 23.57 -7.82
N GLY A 29 -10.01 23.60 -9.11
CA GLY A 29 -9.36 24.48 -10.08
C GLY A 29 -9.58 25.97 -9.74
N THR A 30 -8.63 26.82 -10.09
CA THR A 30 -8.71 28.26 -9.88
C THR A 30 -9.84 28.87 -10.70
N LEU A 31 -10.81 29.52 -10.04
CA LEU A 31 -11.92 30.18 -10.74
C LEU A 31 -11.41 31.33 -11.61
N THR A 32 -11.83 31.34 -12.88
CA THR A 32 -11.57 32.42 -13.84
C THR A 32 -12.82 33.19 -14.21
N SER A 33 -14.01 32.62 -13.98
CA SER A 33 -15.32 33.27 -14.06
C SER A 33 -16.34 32.45 -13.26
N PRO A 34 -17.60 32.91 -13.03
CA PRO A 34 -18.58 32.20 -12.21
C PRO A 34 -18.82 30.73 -12.59
N ASN A 35 -18.62 30.39 -13.88
CA ASN A 35 -18.83 29.03 -14.41
C ASN A 35 -17.57 28.45 -15.07
N GLN A 36 -16.38 29.02 -14.83
CA GLN A 36 -15.13 28.53 -15.43
C GLN A 36 -14.01 28.45 -14.39
N ALA A 37 -13.32 27.31 -14.40
CA ALA A 37 -12.11 27.07 -13.63
C ALA A 37 -10.94 26.68 -14.56
N ARG A 38 -9.74 27.10 -14.17
CA ARG A 38 -8.47 26.66 -14.75
C ARG A 38 -7.82 25.61 -13.84
N TYR A 39 -7.24 24.61 -14.47
CA TYR A 39 -6.47 23.55 -13.86
C TYR A 39 -5.03 23.63 -14.37
N ASP A 40 -4.05 23.20 -13.58
CA ASP A 40 -2.64 23.15 -13.95
C ASP A 40 -2.17 21.70 -14.18
N ASP A 41 -0.88 21.53 -14.49
CA ASP A 41 -0.30 20.20 -14.69
C ASP A 41 -0.24 19.38 -13.39
N GLY A 42 -0.30 20.02 -12.21
CA GLY A 42 -0.40 19.34 -10.92
C GLY A 42 -1.70 18.57 -10.78
N HIS A 43 -2.82 19.15 -11.22
CA HIS A 43 -4.11 18.45 -11.25
C HIS A 43 -4.08 17.22 -12.16
N GLU A 44 -3.39 17.31 -13.30
CA GLU A 44 -3.24 16.18 -14.21
C GLU A 44 -2.35 15.06 -13.64
N ARG A 45 -1.24 15.42 -12.99
CA ARG A 45 -0.37 14.46 -12.29
C ARG A 45 -1.14 13.74 -11.19
N ARG A 46 -1.87 14.47 -10.35
CA ARG A 46 -2.68 13.90 -9.27
C ARG A 46 -3.79 12.98 -9.80
N LEU A 47 -4.46 13.34 -10.90
CA LEU A 47 -5.45 12.46 -11.53
C LEU A 47 -4.84 11.15 -12.05
N ARG A 48 -3.62 11.18 -12.60
CA ARG A 48 -2.92 9.96 -13.02
C ARG A 48 -2.53 9.11 -11.83
N LEU A 49 -2.10 9.74 -10.73
CA LEU A 49 -1.79 9.07 -9.47
C LEU A 49 -3.02 8.36 -8.90
N ILE A 50 -4.13 9.06 -8.73
CA ILE A 50 -5.40 8.48 -8.25
C ILE A 50 -5.77 7.25 -9.07
N ARG A 51 -5.69 7.35 -10.40
CA ARG A 51 -5.98 6.21 -11.28
C ARG A 51 -5.03 5.04 -11.07
N ALA A 52 -3.73 5.28 -10.95
CA ALA A 52 -2.76 4.21 -10.72
C ALA A 52 -3.02 3.49 -9.39
N LEU A 53 -3.35 4.24 -8.33
CA LEU A 53 -3.66 3.69 -7.01
C LEU A 53 -4.98 2.90 -7.00
N LEU A 54 -6.00 3.35 -7.75
CA LEU A 54 -7.26 2.63 -7.92
C LEU A 54 -7.07 1.35 -8.76
N ASP A 55 -6.56 1.49 -9.99
CA ASP A 55 -6.61 0.44 -11.01
C ASP A 55 -5.58 -0.67 -10.75
N VAL A 56 -4.39 -0.31 -10.25
CA VAL A 56 -3.28 -1.24 -10.05
C VAL A 56 -3.02 -1.47 -8.57
N GLY A 57 -3.06 -0.40 -7.77
CA GLY A 57 -2.88 -0.48 -6.33
C GLY A 57 -4.04 -1.18 -5.61
N GLY A 58 -5.24 -1.17 -6.20
CA GLY A 58 -6.43 -1.77 -5.59
C GLY A 58 -6.94 -1.02 -4.36
N LEU A 59 -6.48 0.21 -4.12
CA LEU A 59 -6.91 1.02 -2.99
C LEU A 59 -8.35 1.50 -3.21
N SER A 60 -9.09 1.67 -2.11
CA SER A 60 -10.36 2.39 -2.13
C SER A 60 -10.13 3.90 -2.31
N LEU A 61 -11.17 4.64 -2.71
CA LEU A 61 -11.07 6.09 -2.82
C LEU A 61 -10.83 6.78 -1.47
N SER A 62 -11.38 6.23 -0.38
CA SER A 62 -11.13 6.73 0.98
C SER A 62 -9.67 6.55 1.38
N ALA A 63 -9.09 5.37 1.14
CA ALA A 63 -7.67 5.12 1.38
C ALA A 63 -6.77 6.06 0.57
N ILE A 64 -7.14 6.33 -0.69
CA ILE A 64 -6.41 7.29 -1.54
C ILE A 64 -6.52 8.71 -0.98
N ALA A 65 -7.67 9.11 -0.44
CA ALA A 65 -7.85 10.44 0.16
C ALA A 65 -6.85 10.66 1.29
N GLU A 66 -6.75 9.70 2.22
CA GLU A 66 -5.84 9.79 3.37
C GLU A 66 -4.37 9.76 2.96
N VAL A 67 -4.02 8.92 1.99
CA VAL A 67 -2.65 8.87 1.46
C VAL A 67 -2.28 10.21 0.82
N LEU A 68 -3.19 10.81 0.06
CA LEU A 68 -2.97 12.11 -0.56
C LEU A 68 -2.94 13.25 0.46
N GLU A 69 -3.72 13.17 1.54
CA GLU A 69 -3.65 14.13 2.65
C GLU A 69 -2.28 14.08 3.33
N ALA A 70 -1.76 12.89 3.61
CA ALA A 70 -0.41 12.71 4.16
C ALA A 70 0.69 13.20 3.18
N VAL A 71 0.45 13.10 1.87
CA VAL A 71 1.34 13.64 0.84
C VAL A 71 1.35 15.17 0.82
N ASP A 72 0.19 15.78 1.04
CA ASP A 72 0.01 17.22 0.97
C ASP A 72 0.49 17.96 2.24
N ASP A 73 0.81 17.25 3.34
CA ASP A 73 1.41 17.84 4.56
C ASP A 73 2.94 18.01 4.42
N PRO A 74 3.46 19.24 4.20
CA PRO A 74 4.89 19.49 4.05
C PRO A 74 5.69 19.31 5.35
N GLY A 75 5.03 19.22 6.50
CA GLY A 75 5.62 18.98 7.80
C GLY A 75 5.84 17.50 8.12
N GLN A 76 5.20 16.60 7.37
CA GLN A 76 5.24 15.17 7.67
C GLN A 76 6.55 14.52 7.19
N PRO A 77 7.26 13.76 8.04
CA PRO A 77 8.42 13.00 7.61
C PRO A 77 8.03 11.93 6.58
N VAL A 78 8.85 11.75 5.52
CA VAL A 78 8.63 10.76 4.45
C VAL A 78 8.36 9.35 4.98
N HIS A 79 9.05 8.94 6.06
CA HIS A 79 8.85 7.62 6.67
C HIS A 79 7.45 7.42 7.27
N LYS A 80 6.77 8.50 7.71
CA LYS A 80 5.38 8.42 8.19
C LYS A 80 4.40 8.28 7.03
N VAL A 81 4.61 9.01 5.93
CA VAL A 81 3.78 8.88 4.73
C VAL A 81 3.88 7.48 4.12
N LEU A 82 5.09 6.91 4.11
CA LEU A 82 5.32 5.49 3.77
C LEU A 82 4.49 4.54 4.63
N GLY A 83 4.48 4.76 5.95
CA GLY A 83 3.71 3.94 6.88
C GLY A 83 2.20 3.99 6.60
N VAL A 84 1.68 5.17 6.28
CA VAL A 84 0.26 5.34 5.89
C VAL A 84 -0.03 4.60 4.60
N ALA A 85 0.77 4.81 3.55
CA ALA A 85 0.56 4.16 2.25
C ALA A 85 0.64 2.63 2.36
N ALA A 86 1.65 2.10 3.06
CA ALA A 86 1.80 0.66 3.28
C ALA A 86 0.62 0.06 4.05
N GLY A 87 0.10 0.78 5.05
CA GLY A 87 -1.06 0.32 5.83
C GLY A 87 -2.36 0.18 5.04
N ARG A 88 -2.49 0.86 3.89
CA ARG A 88 -3.72 0.88 3.08
C ARG A 88 -3.73 -0.10 1.91
N ILE A 89 -2.60 -0.70 1.56
CA ILE A 89 -2.52 -1.76 0.54
C ILE A 89 -3.05 -3.08 1.09
N ILE A 90 -2.98 -3.22 2.41
CA ILE A 90 -3.48 -4.37 3.14
C ILE A 90 -5.01 -4.26 3.17
N PRO A 91 -5.75 -5.31 2.78
CA PRO A 91 -7.21 -5.30 2.91
C PRO A 91 -7.56 -4.94 4.35
N GLU A 92 -8.29 -3.85 4.55
CA GLU A 92 -8.86 -3.55 5.85
C GLU A 92 -9.65 -4.79 6.28
N GLU A 93 -9.36 -5.28 7.48
CA GLU A 93 -10.20 -6.28 8.13
C GLU A 93 -11.64 -5.76 8.05
N SER A 94 -12.45 -6.43 7.23
CA SER A 94 -13.89 -6.24 7.17
C SER A 94 -14.46 -6.65 8.52
N GLY A 95 -14.42 -5.73 9.47
CA GLY A 95 -14.74 -6.01 10.87
C GLY A 95 -14.77 -4.82 11.83
N LYS A 96 -14.69 -3.56 11.37
CA LYS A 96 -15.07 -2.42 12.21
C LYS A 96 -16.47 -1.94 11.83
N PRO A 97 -17.48 -2.02 12.73
CA PRO A 97 -18.69 -1.24 12.56
C PRO A 97 -18.34 0.24 12.57
N GLU A 98 -18.96 1.03 11.69
CA GLU A 98 -18.81 2.47 11.64
C GLU A 98 -19.08 3.07 13.03
N GLU A 99 -18.04 3.58 13.68
CA GLU A 99 -18.15 4.41 14.89
C GLU A 99 -18.86 5.71 14.53
N SER A 100 -20.08 5.85 15.04
CA SER A 100 -20.70 7.14 15.23
C SER A 100 -20.70 7.45 16.73
N GLY A 101 -19.75 8.31 17.12
CA GLY A 101 -19.89 9.17 18.29
C GLY A 101 -19.22 8.71 19.58
N GLU A 102 -18.29 9.56 20.04
CA GLU A 102 -17.78 9.69 21.41
C GLU A 102 -16.96 8.51 21.96
N THR A 103 -15.65 8.61 21.77
CA THR A 103 -14.62 7.75 22.37
C THR A 103 -14.65 7.79 23.90
N ASP A 104 -15.14 6.74 24.53
CA ASP A 104 -14.82 6.38 25.90
C ASP A 104 -13.48 5.60 25.89
N GLU A 105 -12.53 5.99 26.74
CA GLU A 105 -11.20 5.37 26.93
C GLU A 105 -11.23 3.89 27.40
N ALA A 106 -12.40 3.25 27.36
CA ALA A 106 -12.65 1.87 27.76
C ALA A 106 -12.63 0.86 26.60
N GLU A 107 -12.84 1.29 25.34
CA GLU A 107 -12.89 0.37 24.19
C GLU A 107 -11.51 -0.18 23.78
N ASP A 108 -10.43 0.55 24.07
CA ASP A 108 -9.05 0.09 23.82
C ASP A 108 -8.64 -1.10 24.70
N VAL A 109 -9.32 -1.31 25.85
CA VAL A 109 -9.02 -2.41 26.77
C VAL A 109 -9.73 -3.70 26.35
N GLU A 110 -10.97 -3.64 25.85
CA GLU A 110 -11.71 -4.84 25.44
C GLU A 110 -11.21 -5.45 24.11
N ALA A 111 -10.70 -4.63 23.18
CA ALA A 111 -10.09 -5.14 21.94
C ALA A 111 -8.79 -5.93 22.20
N ALA A 112 -8.07 -5.60 23.28
CA ALA A 112 -6.88 -6.34 23.72
C ALA A 112 -7.25 -7.70 24.37
N GLU A 113 -8.41 -7.80 25.01
CA GLU A 113 -8.89 -9.02 25.69
C GLU A 113 -9.51 -10.07 24.74
N GLY A 114 -9.91 -9.68 23.53
CA GLY A 114 -10.43 -10.59 22.49
C GLY A 114 -9.37 -11.34 21.67
N ALA A 115 -8.09 -10.99 21.82
CA ALA A 115 -7.00 -11.63 21.11
C ALA A 115 -6.62 -12.94 21.80
N GLY A 116 -7.04 -14.09 21.25
CA GLY A 116 -6.62 -15.41 21.73
C GLY A 116 -5.08 -15.56 21.77
N PRO A 117 -4.55 -16.56 22.49
CA PRO A 117 -3.12 -16.73 22.72
C PRO A 117 -2.28 -16.72 21.42
N GLU A 118 -2.81 -17.30 20.35
CA GLU A 118 -2.17 -17.32 19.02
C GLU A 118 -1.92 -15.91 18.43
N SER A 119 -2.74 -14.92 18.77
CA SER A 119 -2.53 -13.52 18.37
C SER A 119 -1.49 -12.80 19.22
N ALA A 120 -1.29 -13.23 20.48
CA ALA A 120 -0.20 -12.72 21.32
C ALA A 120 1.14 -13.28 20.84
N ASP A 121 1.21 -14.60 20.62
CA ASP A 121 2.39 -15.30 20.12
C ASP A 121 2.84 -14.72 18.76
N ALA A 122 1.90 -14.52 17.83
CA ALA A 122 2.20 -13.93 16.52
C ALA A 122 2.75 -12.49 16.62
N ARG A 123 2.28 -11.68 17.57
CA ARG A 123 2.83 -10.32 17.79
C ARG A 123 4.24 -10.38 18.35
N GLU A 124 4.52 -11.32 19.25
CA GLU A 124 5.86 -11.55 19.79
C GLU A 124 6.83 -12.00 18.70
N GLU A 125 6.41 -12.90 17.80
CA GLU A 125 7.18 -13.35 16.64
C GLU A 125 7.54 -12.17 15.70
N VAL A 126 6.58 -11.28 15.42
CA VAL A 126 6.83 -10.08 14.62
C VAL A 126 7.81 -9.15 15.35
N ALA A 127 7.60 -8.87 16.63
CA ALA A 127 8.50 -8.02 17.40
C ALA A 127 9.94 -8.58 17.42
N ALA A 128 10.09 -9.89 17.57
CA ALA A 128 11.36 -10.58 17.51
C ALA A 128 12.03 -10.46 16.13
N LEU A 129 11.26 -10.57 15.04
CA LEU A 129 11.76 -10.33 13.68
C LEU A 129 12.26 -8.90 13.52
N LEU A 130 11.45 -7.89 13.88
CA LEU A 130 11.80 -6.47 13.76
C LEU A 130 13.11 -6.16 14.50
N ALA A 131 13.24 -6.66 15.74
CA ALA A 131 14.43 -6.49 16.56
C ALA A 131 15.67 -7.16 15.94
N ARG A 132 15.54 -8.43 15.50
CA ARG A 132 16.64 -9.20 14.89
C ARG A 132 17.15 -8.55 13.61
N ARG A 133 16.25 -7.96 12.83
CA ARG A 133 16.56 -7.25 11.58
C ARG A 133 17.04 -5.82 11.78
N GLY A 134 16.86 -5.24 12.98
CA GLY A 134 17.16 -3.85 13.26
C GLY A 134 16.29 -2.88 12.47
N TRP A 135 15.06 -3.27 12.13
CA TRP A 135 14.12 -2.43 11.41
C TRP A 135 13.53 -1.35 12.35
N TYR A 136 13.55 -0.10 11.90
CA TYR A 136 13.00 1.04 12.64
C TYR A 136 11.49 1.16 12.42
N VAL A 137 10.75 0.16 12.89
CA VAL A 137 9.29 0.07 12.77
C VAL A 137 8.70 -0.25 14.13
N ASP A 138 7.63 0.46 14.48
CA ASP A 138 6.88 0.21 15.72
C ASP A 138 6.08 -1.09 15.61
N ALA A 139 5.94 -1.85 16.71
CA ALA A 139 5.10 -3.04 16.73
C ALA A 139 3.62 -2.71 16.50
N ASP A 140 3.20 -1.48 16.84
CA ASP A 140 1.88 -0.94 16.55
C ASP A 140 1.79 -0.32 15.14
N ASN A 141 2.76 -0.55 14.27
CA ASN A 141 2.62 -0.21 12.87
C ASN A 141 1.59 -1.12 12.18
N ALA A 142 0.82 -0.57 11.23
CA ALA A 142 -0.21 -1.32 10.50
C ALA A 142 0.36 -2.56 9.77
N ALA A 143 1.55 -2.46 9.19
CA ALA A 143 2.21 -3.59 8.53
C ALA A 143 2.66 -4.67 9.53
N ALA A 144 3.11 -4.27 10.72
CA ALA A 144 3.47 -5.21 11.79
C ALA A 144 2.23 -5.97 12.30
N ARG A 145 1.12 -5.26 12.54
CA ARG A 145 -0.16 -5.88 12.90
C ARG A 145 -0.69 -6.82 11.83
N SER A 146 -0.59 -6.43 10.56
CA SER A 146 -1.00 -7.29 9.44
C SER A 146 -0.18 -8.57 9.37
N LEU A 147 1.15 -8.48 9.51
CA LEU A 147 2.02 -9.66 9.54
C LEU A 147 1.65 -10.57 10.73
N ALA A 148 1.39 -10.00 11.91
CA ALA A 148 0.92 -10.77 13.06
C ALA A 148 -0.42 -11.45 12.78
N GLY A 149 -1.36 -10.78 12.10
CA GLY A 149 -2.63 -11.37 11.67
C GLY A 149 -2.44 -12.56 10.71
N VAL A 150 -1.51 -12.46 9.77
CA VAL A 150 -1.15 -13.57 8.85
C VAL A 150 -0.56 -14.75 9.63
N LEU A 151 0.37 -14.51 10.55
CA LEU A 151 0.97 -15.56 11.38
C LEU A 151 -0.05 -16.24 12.29
N ALA A 152 -0.93 -15.46 12.94
CA ALA A 152 -2.02 -16.00 13.74
C ALA A 152 -3.01 -16.83 12.89
N ALA A 153 -3.29 -16.41 11.65
CA ALA A 153 -4.10 -17.20 10.73
C ALA A 153 -3.41 -18.52 10.33
N LEU A 154 -2.10 -18.50 10.06
CA LEU A 154 -1.31 -19.70 9.76
C LEU A 154 -1.29 -20.68 10.95
N HIS A 155 -1.16 -20.17 12.18
CA HIS A 155 -1.25 -20.97 13.40
C HIS A 155 -2.61 -21.69 13.50
N ARG A 156 -3.72 -20.96 13.32
CA ARG A 156 -5.08 -21.51 13.39
C ARG A 156 -5.33 -22.66 12.41
N VAL A 157 -4.71 -22.60 11.23
CA VAL A 157 -4.86 -23.65 10.20
C VAL A 157 -3.81 -24.77 10.33
N GLY A 158 -3.00 -24.78 11.40
CA GLY A 158 -2.01 -25.84 11.66
C GLY A 158 -0.69 -25.67 10.90
N HIS A 159 -0.42 -24.48 10.34
CA HIS A 159 0.78 -24.17 9.56
C HIS A 159 1.74 -23.23 10.30
N GLY A 160 1.84 -23.34 11.63
CA GLY A 160 2.73 -22.49 12.44
C GLY A 160 4.21 -22.52 12.03
N ALA A 161 4.71 -23.66 11.55
CA ALA A 161 6.08 -23.79 11.05
C ALA A 161 6.41 -22.85 9.87
N PHE A 162 5.42 -22.25 9.21
CA PHE A 162 5.65 -21.26 8.15
C PHE A 162 6.40 -20.01 8.66
N VAL A 163 6.39 -19.76 9.97
CA VAL A 163 7.19 -18.71 10.63
C VAL A 163 8.69 -18.86 10.35
N GLU A 164 9.18 -20.09 10.11
CA GLU A 164 10.59 -20.36 9.77
C GLU A 164 11.00 -19.70 8.45
N LEU A 165 10.04 -19.38 7.57
CA LEU A 165 10.30 -18.70 6.31
C LEU A 165 10.42 -17.18 6.46
N LEU A 166 10.13 -16.60 7.63
CA LEU A 166 10.14 -15.14 7.82
C LEU A 166 11.47 -14.51 7.40
N ASP A 167 12.59 -15.16 7.70
CA ASP A 167 13.90 -14.65 7.31
C ASP A 167 14.12 -14.68 5.80
N VAL A 168 13.60 -15.70 5.10
CA VAL A 168 13.65 -15.76 3.63
C VAL A 168 12.82 -14.63 3.00
N TYR A 169 11.64 -14.37 3.55
CA TYR A 169 10.79 -13.26 3.09
C TYR A 169 11.44 -11.90 3.37
N ALA A 170 12.03 -11.71 4.54
CA ALA A 170 12.73 -10.48 4.90
C ALA A 170 13.96 -10.24 4.00
N ASP A 171 14.77 -11.28 3.72
CA ASP A 171 15.93 -11.20 2.82
C ASP A 171 15.52 -10.79 1.40
N ALA A 172 14.33 -11.19 0.94
CA ALA A 172 13.79 -10.78 -0.35
C ALA A 172 13.21 -9.35 -0.33
N ALA A 173 12.55 -8.94 0.76
CA ALA A 173 11.91 -7.65 0.89
C ALA A 173 12.91 -6.49 1.03
N GLU A 174 14.02 -6.69 1.75
CA GLU A 174 14.99 -5.62 2.03
C GLU A 174 15.64 -5.01 0.77
N PRO A 175 16.14 -5.79 -0.22
CA PRO A 175 16.69 -5.23 -1.45
C PRO A 175 15.63 -4.50 -2.29
N VAL A 176 14.38 -5.00 -2.30
CA VAL A 176 13.27 -4.38 -3.04
C VAL A 176 12.94 -3.03 -2.44
N ALA A 177 12.71 -2.96 -1.12
CA ALA A 177 12.44 -1.70 -0.42
C ALA A 177 13.57 -0.68 -0.62
N ARG A 178 14.84 -1.13 -0.59
CA ARG A 178 15.99 -0.26 -0.85
C ARG A 178 16.01 0.26 -2.29
N ALA A 179 15.72 -0.59 -3.27
CA ALA A 179 15.68 -0.21 -4.68
C ALA A 179 14.56 0.80 -4.97
N ASP A 180 13.39 0.61 -4.35
CA ASP A 180 12.24 1.50 -4.50
C ASP A 180 12.57 2.89 -3.92
N LEU A 181 13.14 2.96 -2.72
CA LEU A 181 13.58 4.24 -2.12
C LEU A 181 14.69 4.92 -2.92
N ASP A 182 15.64 4.15 -3.45
CA ASP A 182 16.71 4.67 -4.30
C ASP A 182 16.18 5.26 -5.62
N TYR A 183 15.17 4.63 -6.22
CA TYR A 183 14.51 5.15 -7.42
C TYR A 183 13.93 6.54 -7.16
N VAL A 184 13.21 6.70 -6.06
CA VAL A 184 12.59 7.96 -5.67
C VAL A 184 13.66 9.02 -5.39
N ARG A 185 14.70 8.68 -4.63
CA ARG A 185 15.77 9.62 -4.26
C ARG A 185 16.50 10.19 -5.47
N ARG A 186 16.68 9.43 -6.55
CA ARG A 186 17.51 9.81 -7.71
C ARG A 186 16.78 10.64 -8.76
N ARG A 187 15.44 10.66 -8.77
CA ARG A 187 14.67 11.19 -9.91
C ARG A 187 13.76 12.37 -9.61
N VAL A 188 13.62 12.75 -8.34
CA VAL A 188 12.45 13.52 -7.92
C VAL A 188 12.86 14.74 -7.09
N ALA A 189 12.36 15.93 -7.45
CA ALA A 189 12.47 17.15 -6.64
C ALA A 189 11.67 16.99 -5.33
N ARG A 190 11.98 17.77 -4.28
CA ARG A 190 11.38 17.59 -2.95
C ARG A 190 9.84 17.61 -2.95
N GLU A 191 9.24 18.39 -3.86
CA GLU A 191 7.79 18.50 -4.01
C GLU A 191 7.12 17.24 -4.58
N ASP A 192 7.79 16.50 -5.46
CA ASP A 192 7.23 15.29 -6.12
C ASP A 192 7.63 13.99 -5.37
N LEU A 193 8.50 14.11 -4.36
CA LEU A 193 9.18 13.01 -3.68
C LEU A 193 8.16 12.13 -2.94
N VAL A 194 7.18 12.75 -2.28
CA VAL A 194 6.19 12.02 -1.47
C VAL A 194 5.18 11.28 -2.34
N GLU A 195 4.68 11.90 -3.42
CA GLU A 195 3.86 11.20 -4.43
C GLU A 195 4.61 10.00 -5.03
N SER A 196 5.90 10.18 -5.36
CA SER A 196 6.72 9.13 -5.95
C SER A 196 7.00 7.97 -4.98
N VAL A 197 7.15 8.29 -3.69
CA VAL A 197 7.29 7.30 -2.63
C VAL A 197 6.02 6.46 -2.50
N VAL A 198 4.84 7.08 -2.48
CA VAL A 198 3.55 6.39 -2.43
C VAL A 198 3.37 5.46 -3.63
N VAL A 199 3.69 5.93 -4.84
CA VAL A 199 3.67 5.11 -6.06
C VAL A 199 4.63 3.93 -5.93
N GLY A 200 5.85 4.18 -5.47
CA GLY A 200 6.86 3.15 -5.26
C GLY A 200 6.39 2.08 -4.30
N THR A 201 5.73 2.44 -3.20
CA THR A 201 5.23 1.47 -2.22
C THR A 201 4.01 0.71 -2.74
N VAL A 202 3.00 1.40 -3.25
CA VAL A 202 1.73 0.77 -3.67
C VAL A 202 1.91 -0.04 -4.94
N LEU A 203 2.49 0.56 -5.98
CA LEU A 203 2.75 -0.17 -7.23
C LEU A 203 3.91 -1.15 -7.08
N GLY A 204 4.88 -0.87 -6.22
CA GLY A 204 5.96 -1.79 -5.90
C GLY A 204 5.45 -3.06 -5.24
N GLU A 205 4.47 -2.96 -4.33
CA GLU A 205 3.83 -4.14 -3.76
C GLU A 205 3.10 -4.99 -4.81
N ALA A 206 2.33 -4.35 -5.71
CA ALA A 206 1.67 -5.06 -6.81
C ALA A 206 2.69 -5.75 -7.73
N MET A 207 3.80 -5.07 -8.05
CA MET A 207 4.90 -5.60 -8.86
C MET A 207 5.59 -6.77 -8.16
N PHE A 208 5.95 -6.63 -6.89
CA PHE A 208 6.60 -7.68 -6.11
C PHE A 208 5.70 -8.90 -5.95
N GLY A 209 4.42 -8.69 -5.66
CA GLY A 209 3.42 -9.74 -5.60
C GLY A 209 3.29 -10.50 -6.92
N ALA A 210 3.29 -9.79 -8.06
CA ALA A 210 3.26 -10.42 -9.38
C ALA A 210 4.51 -11.24 -9.67
N LEU A 211 5.70 -10.69 -9.40
CA LEU A 211 6.98 -11.39 -9.56
C LEU A 211 7.06 -12.64 -8.69
N ARG A 212 6.62 -12.55 -7.42
CA ARG A 212 6.58 -13.69 -6.51
C ARG A 212 5.66 -14.80 -7.03
N ARG A 213 4.48 -14.44 -7.54
CA ARG A 213 3.56 -15.41 -8.17
C ARG A 213 4.19 -16.09 -9.39
N LEU A 214 4.87 -15.34 -10.25
CA LEU A 214 5.58 -15.91 -11.40
C LEU A 214 6.71 -16.85 -10.97
N ALA A 215 7.49 -16.46 -9.97
CA ALA A 215 8.55 -17.30 -9.40
C ALA A 215 8.00 -18.60 -8.80
N HIS A 216 6.83 -18.55 -8.13
CA HIS A 216 6.15 -19.76 -7.65
C HIS A 216 5.71 -20.67 -8.80
N VAL A 217 5.20 -20.12 -9.91
CA VAL A 217 4.81 -20.91 -11.08
C VAL A 217 6.03 -21.62 -11.68
N ASP A 218 7.16 -20.92 -11.87
CA ASP A 218 8.40 -21.52 -12.38
C ASP A 218 8.96 -22.58 -11.41
N ALA A 219 9.07 -22.26 -10.12
CA ALA A 219 9.58 -23.18 -9.11
C ALA A 219 8.72 -24.44 -8.99
N SER A 220 7.39 -24.29 -9.02
CA SER A 220 6.44 -25.41 -9.04
C SER A 220 6.60 -26.26 -10.29
N ALA A 221 6.70 -25.65 -11.46
CA ALA A 221 6.92 -26.37 -12.72
C ALA A 221 8.24 -27.16 -12.71
N ARG A 222 9.30 -26.63 -12.12
CA ARG A 222 10.59 -27.34 -11.98
C ARG A 222 10.53 -28.48 -10.97
N ALA A 223 9.80 -28.31 -9.88
CA ALA A 223 9.74 -29.28 -8.79
C ALA A 223 8.71 -30.41 -9.04
N TYR A 224 7.61 -30.09 -9.71
CA TYR A 224 6.43 -30.95 -9.83
C TYR A 224 5.92 -31.10 -11.27
N GLY A 225 6.49 -30.38 -12.25
CA GLY A 225 6.07 -30.43 -13.65
C GLY A 225 6.57 -31.68 -14.38
N ASP A 226 5.90 -32.00 -15.48
CA ASP A 226 6.31 -33.08 -16.38
C ASP A 226 7.63 -32.69 -17.09
N PRO A 227 8.69 -33.53 -17.04
CA PRO A 227 9.95 -33.29 -17.75
C PRO A 227 9.77 -32.99 -19.26
N GLU A 228 8.74 -33.52 -19.91
CA GLU A 228 8.48 -33.27 -21.34
C GLU A 228 7.94 -31.86 -21.63
N GLU A 229 7.21 -31.25 -20.68
CA GLU A 229 6.71 -29.88 -20.80
C GLU A 229 7.79 -28.84 -20.45
N ALA A 230 8.69 -29.16 -19.51
CA ALA A 230 9.81 -28.30 -19.13
C ALA A 230 10.77 -28.01 -20.33
N GLY A 231 10.90 -28.95 -21.27
CA GLY A 231 11.69 -28.79 -22.50
C GLY A 231 11.16 -27.71 -23.46
N ARG A 232 9.87 -27.34 -23.39
CA ARG A 232 9.30 -26.28 -24.25
C ARG A 232 9.71 -24.87 -23.85
N TRP A 233 10.09 -24.66 -22.59
CA TRP A 233 10.43 -23.35 -22.03
C TRP A 233 11.94 -23.11 -21.94
N ALA A 234 12.77 -24.15 -22.08
CA ALA A 234 14.23 -24.05 -22.05
C ALA A 234 14.86 -23.61 -23.40
N GLY A 235 14.05 -23.43 -24.45
CA GLY A 235 14.51 -23.14 -25.82
C GLY A 235 14.05 -21.80 -26.41
N ALA A 236 13.48 -20.89 -25.61
CA ALA A 236 13.08 -19.53 -26.02
C ALA A 236 13.98 -18.48 -25.35
#